data_AF-A0A9D2CKI5-F1
#
_entry.id   AF-A0A9D2CKI5-F1
#
_cell.length_a   1.000
_cell.length_b   1.000
_cell.length_c   1.000
_cell.angle_alpha   90.00
_cell.angle_beta   90.00
_cell.angle_gamma   90.00
#
_symmetry.space_group_name_H-M   'P 1'
#
loop_
_entity.id
_entity.type
_entity.pdbx_description
1 polymer ?
#
loop_
_entity_poly.entity_id
_entity_poly.type
_entity_poly.pdbx_seq_one_letter_code
_entity_poly.pdbx_strand_id
1 'polypeptide(L)'
;MRFSRFNKTLSGVLLVLLVWGMGLSASAQDLRRYALFIDLPKGAHISGICLIRMEGDRGVMSVVNEFGVKAFDAVCPGAKGRVKLPYVMALLDKWYIRRVLSRDLSVLFRPDRRLPRRRTLERREDGTMVLTNRRHKITYRLKPLKDDAAE
;
A
#
# COMPACT_ATOMS: atom_id res chain seq x y z
N MET A 1 -68.13 15.79 -35.86
CA MET A 1 -67.37 16.06 -37.11
C MET A 1 -65.98 16.57 -36.69
N ARG A 2 -64.90 15.82 -36.97
CA ARG A 2 -63.86 16.14 -38.00
C ARG A 2 -63.17 17.50 -37.73
N PHE A 3 -61.87 17.70 -37.52
CA PHE A 3 -60.58 17.06 -37.84
C PHE A 3 -59.55 17.67 -36.84
N SER A 4 -58.69 16.92 -36.15
CA SER A 4 -57.32 16.53 -36.55
C SER A 4 -56.29 17.66 -36.76
N ARG A 5 -55.20 17.55 -35.98
CA ARG A 5 -53.78 17.96 -36.19
C ARG A 5 -53.39 19.41 -35.85
N PHE A 6 -52.40 19.56 -34.95
CA PHE A 6 -51.04 19.99 -35.34
C PHE A 6 -50.01 19.74 -34.21
N ASN A 7 -48.94 18.99 -34.57
CA ASN A 7 -47.56 18.91 -34.04
C ASN A 7 -47.34 18.80 -32.51
N LYS A 8 -46.82 17.71 -31.90
CA LYS A 8 -45.72 16.79 -32.24
C LYS A 8 -44.49 17.47 -32.84
N THR A 9 -43.59 17.95 -31.99
CA THR A 9 -42.11 17.92 -32.12
C THR A 9 -41.47 18.65 -30.92
N LEU A 10 -41.50 18.03 -29.75
CA LEU A 10 -40.72 18.45 -28.57
C LEU A 10 -40.19 17.18 -27.88
N SER A 11 -39.56 16.33 -28.68
CA SER A 11 -38.94 15.09 -28.23
C SER A 11 -37.72 14.89 -29.13
N GLY A 12 -36.52 15.13 -28.60
CA GLY A 12 -35.33 14.78 -29.37
C GLY A 12 -34.02 15.49 -29.06
N VAL A 13 -33.94 16.49 -28.16
CA VAL A 13 -32.66 17.19 -27.90
C VAL A 13 -32.18 17.14 -26.44
N LEU A 14 -33.01 16.68 -25.50
CA LEU A 14 -32.65 16.74 -24.07
C LEU A 14 -32.00 15.48 -23.49
N LEU A 15 -31.54 14.52 -24.30
CA LEU A 15 -31.11 13.19 -23.80
C LEU A 15 -29.71 12.74 -24.22
N VAL A 16 -28.83 13.64 -24.67
CA VAL A 16 -27.46 13.28 -25.14
C VAL A 16 -26.34 13.93 -24.31
N LEU A 17 -26.64 14.82 -23.35
CA LEU A 17 -25.63 15.54 -22.56
C LEU A 17 -25.46 15.06 -21.09
N LEU A 18 -25.93 13.86 -20.73
CA LEU A 18 -25.78 13.31 -19.38
C LEU A 18 -24.89 12.04 -19.29
N VAL A 19 -24.06 11.76 -20.31
CA VAL A 19 -23.14 10.61 -20.29
C VAL A 19 -21.67 11.04 -20.45
N TRP A 20 -21.33 12.25 -20.01
CA TRP A 20 -19.94 12.71 -19.86
C TRP A 20 -19.63 13.14 -18.41
N GLY A 21 -20.38 12.59 -17.45
CA GLY A 21 -20.26 12.90 -16.03
C GLY A 21 -19.89 11.70 -15.17
N MET A 22 -19.49 10.55 -15.74
CA MET A 22 -18.71 9.58 -14.97
C MET A 22 -17.32 10.17 -14.81
N GLY A 23 -17.22 11.13 -13.89
CA GLY A 23 -15.95 11.55 -13.34
C GLY A 23 -15.21 10.28 -12.95
N LEU A 24 -14.10 10.03 -13.62
CA LEU A 24 -13.01 9.33 -12.98
C LEU A 24 -12.77 10.13 -11.70
N SER A 25 -13.29 9.65 -10.57
CA SER A 25 -12.68 9.95 -9.29
C SER A 25 -11.30 9.34 -9.37
N ALA A 26 -10.35 10.11 -9.89
CA ALA A 26 -8.95 9.94 -9.58
C ALA A 26 -8.87 10.22 -8.08
N SER A 27 -9.16 9.19 -7.26
CA SER A 27 -8.82 9.27 -5.86
C SER A 27 -7.32 9.54 -5.85
N ALA A 28 -6.92 10.68 -5.29
CA ALA A 28 -5.53 10.91 -4.95
C ALA A 28 -5.15 9.76 -4.00
N GLN A 29 -4.51 8.72 -4.54
CA GLN A 29 -4.23 7.53 -3.77
C GLN A 29 -3.13 7.90 -2.78
N ASP A 30 -3.51 7.94 -1.50
CA ASP A 30 -2.68 8.37 -0.38
C ASP A 30 -1.38 7.56 -0.33
N LEU A 31 -0.28 8.20 -0.76
CA LEU A 31 1.07 7.63 -0.73
C LEU A 31 1.69 7.97 0.60
N ARG A 32 1.82 6.98 1.49
CA ARG A 32 2.42 7.17 2.80
C ARG A 32 3.90 6.92 2.75
N ARG A 33 4.66 7.85 3.32
CA ARG A 33 6.12 7.82 3.39
C ARG A 33 6.56 7.53 4.82
N TYR A 34 7.53 6.64 4.98
CA TYR A 34 8.08 6.28 6.28
C TYR A 34 9.60 6.23 6.20
N ALA A 35 10.28 6.72 7.23
CA ALA A 35 11.64 6.29 7.53
C ALA A 35 11.56 4.85 8.05
N LEU A 36 12.28 3.95 7.40
CA LEU A 36 12.31 2.54 7.71
C LEU A 36 13.66 2.17 8.34
N PHE A 37 13.60 1.41 9.43
CA PHE A 37 14.75 0.74 10.01
C PHE A 37 14.41 -0.74 10.17
N ILE A 38 15.24 -1.61 9.59
CA ILE A 38 15.15 -3.07 9.73
C ILE A 38 16.40 -3.53 10.46
N ASP A 39 16.22 -3.94 11.71
CA ASP A 39 17.27 -4.55 12.51
C ASP A 39 17.27 -6.06 12.23
N LEU A 40 18.38 -6.59 11.74
CA LEU A 40 18.55 -8.00 11.38
C LEU A 40 19.41 -8.73 12.44
N PRO A 41 19.34 -10.07 12.53
CA PRO A 41 20.24 -10.83 13.39
C PRO A 41 21.71 -10.61 13.01
N LYS A 42 22.60 -10.70 13.99
CA LYS A 42 24.06 -10.53 13.86
C LYS A 42 24.52 -9.10 13.55
N GLY A 43 23.73 -8.08 13.91
CA GLY A 43 24.14 -6.67 13.87
C GLY A 43 24.01 -5.99 12.51
N ALA A 44 23.57 -6.71 11.48
CA ALA A 44 23.20 -6.10 10.22
C ALA A 44 21.94 -5.24 10.39
N HIS A 45 21.88 -4.12 9.69
CA HIS A 45 20.70 -3.27 9.65
C HIS A 45 20.51 -2.73 8.24
N ILE A 46 19.25 -2.48 7.88
CA ILE A 46 18.88 -1.80 6.65
C ILE A 46 18.07 -0.59 7.06
N SER A 47 18.50 0.57 6.66
CA SER A 47 17.74 1.81 6.84
C SER A 47 17.38 2.37 5.46
N GLY A 48 16.40 3.27 5.43
CA GLY A 48 15.97 3.91 4.21
C GLY A 48 14.57 4.49 4.27
N ILE A 49 13.98 4.68 3.10
CA ILE A 49 12.62 5.19 2.92
C ILE A 49 11.72 4.04 2.46
N CYS A 50 10.58 3.92 3.11
CA CYS A 50 9.50 3.01 2.76
C CYS A 50 8.31 3.82 2.25
N LEU A 51 7.91 3.53 1.02
CA LEU A 51 6.74 4.09 0.37
C LEU A 51 5.65 3.04 0.41
N ILE A 52 4.46 3.37 0.92
CA ILE A 52 3.31 2.48 0.97
C ILE A 52 2.12 3.18 0.35
N ARG A 53 1.48 2.51 -0.61
CA ARG A 53 0.23 2.96 -1.22
C ARG A 53 -0.80 1.86 -1.04
N MET A 54 -1.97 2.23 -0.53
CA MET A 54 -3.09 1.31 -0.27
C MET A 54 -4.27 1.66 -1.16
N GLU A 55 -4.95 0.63 -1.68
CA GLU A 55 -6.19 0.73 -2.43
C GLU A 55 -7.15 -0.34 -1.89
N GLY A 56 -7.98 0.07 -0.92
CA GLY A 56 -8.79 -0.87 -0.15
C GLY A 56 -7.93 -1.90 0.59
N ASP A 57 -8.09 -3.18 0.26
CA ASP A 57 -7.32 -4.30 0.83
C ASP A 57 -6.04 -4.62 0.05
N ARG A 58 -5.84 -3.98 -1.11
CA ARG A 58 -4.66 -4.10 -1.95
C ARG A 58 -3.64 -3.03 -1.54
N GLY A 59 -2.38 -3.35 -1.74
CA GLY A 59 -1.32 -2.41 -1.41
C GLY A 59 -0.03 -2.72 -2.15
N VAL A 60 0.74 -1.67 -2.39
CA VAL A 60 2.11 -1.76 -2.90
C VAL A 60 3.03 -1.05 -1.92
N MET A 61 4.22 -1.60 -1.77
CA MET A 61 5.28 -1.04 -0.95
C MET A 61 6.59 -1.10 -1.72
N SER A 62 7.38 -0.04 -1.64
CA SER A 62 8.74 0.00 -2.15
C SER A 62 9.67 0.51 -1.06
N VAL A 63 10.79 -0.17 -0.88
CA VAL A 63 11.82 0.22 0.07
C VAL A 63 13.07 0.58 -0.70
N VAL A 64 13.60 1.77 -0.47
CA VAL A 64 14.86 2.28 -1.00
C VAL A 64 15.76 2.64 0.16
N ASN A 65 17.06 2.35 0.07
CA ASN A 65 18.02 2.78 1.08
C ASN A 65 18.39 4.26 0.90
N GLU A 66 19.32 4.75 1.74
CA GLU A 66 19.80 6.14 1.74
C GLU A 66 20.51 6.53 0.44
N PHE A 67 21.03 5.55 -0.30
CA PHE A 67 21.74 5.76 -1.56
C PHE A 67 20.81 5.67 -2.78
N GLY A 68 19.50 5.62 -2.57
CA GLY A 68 18.50 5.46 -3.64
C GLY A 68 18.48 4.05 -4.25
N VAL A 69 19.22 3.09 -3.69
CA VAL A 69 19.21 1.71 -4.14
C VAL A 69 17.98 1.02 -3.57
N LYS A 70 17.16 0.47 -4.46
CA LYS A 70 15.97 -0.29 -4.07
C LYS A 70 16.36 -1.56 -3.31
N ALA A 71 15.75 -1.78 -2.16
CA ALA A 71 15.92 -2.97 -1.34
C ALA A 71 14.95 -4.08 -1.70
N PHE A 72 13.65 -3.77 -1.75
CA PHE A 72 12.64 -4.70 -2.22
C PHE A 72 11.36 -3.95 -2.56
N ASP A 73 10.55 -4.56 -3.44
CA ASP A 73 9.16 -4.20 -3.66
C ASP A 73 8.27 -5.29 -3.08
N ALA A 74 7.11 -4.90 -2.56
CA ALA A 74 6.11 -5.80 -2.04
C ALA A 74 4.73 -5.45 -2.55
N VAL A 75 3.95 -6.47 -2.92
CA VAL A 75 2.60 -6.33 -3.44
C VAL A 75 1.65 -7.19 -2.63
N CYS A 76 0.69 -6.53 -1.99
CA CYS A 76 -0.43 -7.12 -1.28
C CYS A 76 -1.64 -7.21 -2.25
N PRO A 77 -2.00 -8.42 -2.74
CA PRO A 77 -3.06 -8.58 -3.75
C PRO A 77 -4.49 -8.53 -3.18
N GLY A 78 -4.70 -8.10 -1.94
CA GLY A 78 -6.02 -8.15 -1.27
C GLY A 78 -6.19 -9.33 -0.30
N ALA A 79 -7.34 -9.39 0.36
CA ALA A 79 -7.58 -10.18 1.57
C ALA A 79 -7.10 -11.63 1.47
N LYS A 80 -7.40 -12.37 0.41
CA LYS A 80 -7.08 -13.80 0.37
C LYS A 80 -5.66 -14.11 -0.12
N GLY A 81 -4.95 -13.16 -0.72
CA GLY A 81 -3.64 -13.44 -1.31
C GLY A 81 -2.47 -13.20 -0.37
N ARG A 82 -1.35 -13.88 -0.65
CA ARG A 82 -0.06 -13.68 0.03
C ARG A 82 0.65 -12.47 -0.55
N VAL A 83 1.41 -11.76 0.27
CA VAL A 83 2.28 -10.68 -0.19
C VAL A 83 3.33 -11.25 -1.13
N LYS A 84 3.43 -10.70 -2.33
CA LYS A 84 4.46 -11.04 -3.30
C LYS A 84 5.62 -10.06 -3.16
N LEU A 85 6.83 -10.51 -3.51
CA LEU A 85 8.03 -9.68 -3.53
C LEU A 85 8.56 -9.63 -4.98
N PRO A 86 8.03 -8.77 -5.87
CA PRO A 86 8.43 -8.76 -7.28
C PRO A 86 9.92 -8.46 -7.47
N TYR A 87 10.48 -7.62 -6.59
CA TYR A 87 11.89 -7.26 -6.58
C TYR A 87 12.45 -7.42 -5.17
N VAL A 88 13.65 -7.99 -5.06
CA VAL A 88 14.43 -8.10 -3.83
C VAL A 88 15.90 -7.97 -4.22
N MET A 89 16.66 -7.10 -3.56
CA MET A 89 18.08 -6.96 -3.81
C MET A 89 18.82 -8.28 -3.53
N ALA A 90 19.93 -8.53 -4.23
CA ALA A 90 20.66 -9.80 -4.16
C ALA A 90 21.04 -10.22 -2.73
N LEU A 91 21.39 -9.26 -1.86
CA LEU A 91 21.72 -9.50 -0.45
C LEU A 91 20.56 -10.17 0.32
N LEU A 92 19.32 -9.81 -0.02
CA LEU A 92 18.09 -10.29 0.61
C LEU A 92 17.41 -11.42 -0.18
N ASP A 93 17.85 -11.71 -1.41
CA ASP A 93 17.18 -12.64 -2.33
C ASP A 93 17.51 -14.12 -2.04
N LYS A 94 17.50 -14.48 -0.75
CA LYS A 94 17.53 -15.88 -0.32
C LYS A 94 16.11 -16.35 -0.07
N TRP A 95 15.76 -17.53 -0.57
CA TRP A 95 14.39 -18.06 -0.50
C TRP A 95 13.75 -17.98 0.90
N TYR A 96 14.54 -18.22 1.95
CA TYR A 96 14.07 -18.20 3.34
C TYR A 96 13.86 -16.77 3.84
N ILE A 97 14.70 -15.81 3.42
CA ILE A 97 14.54 -14.38 3.73
C ILE A 97 13.27 -13.87 3.06
N ARG A 98 13.09 -14.14 1.75
CA ARG A 98 11.86 -13.77 1.02
C ARG A 98 10.60 -14.30 1.69
N ARG A 99 10.64 -15.57 2.15
CA ARG A 99 9.51 -16.19 2.86
C ARG A 99 9.20 -15.49 4.18
N VAL A 100 10.23 -15.10 4.94
CA VAL A 100 10.05 -14.36 6.20
C VAL A 100 9.54 -12.94 5.94
N LEU A 101 10.18 -12.20 5.02
CA LEU A 101 9.78 -10.86 4.60
C LEU A 101 8.32 -10.82 4.14
N SER A 102 7.92 -11.69 3.20
CA SER A 102 6.54 -11.76 2.72
C SER A 102 5.52 -11.94 3.86
N ARG A 103 5.84 -12.78 4.85
CA ARG A 103 4.97 -13.01 6.01
C ARG A 103 4.95 -11.83 6.98
N ASP A 104 6.09 -11.19 7.19
CA ASP A 104 6.21 -10.03 8.08
C ASP A 104 5.48 -8.82 7.47
N LEU A 105 5.71 -8.52 6.18
CA LEU A 105 5.03 -7.44 5.47
C LEU A 105 3.52 -7.66 5.38
N SER A 106 3.04 -8.91 5.35
CA SER A 106 1.60 -9.19 5.40
C SER A 106 0.91 -8.68 6.67
N VAL A 107 1.66 -8.57 7.78
CA VAL A 107 1.17 -7.99 9.03
C VAL A 107 1.08 -6.47 8.91
N LEU A 108 2.06 -5.82 8.28
CA LEU A 108 2.05 -4.36 8.07
C LEU A 108 0.89 -3.93 7.17
N PHE A 109 0.61 -4.68 6.11
CA PHE A 109 -0.50 -4.40 5.20
C PHE A 109 -1.88 -4.69 5.79
N ARG A 110 -1.97 -5.59 6.77
CA ARG A 110 -3.26 -6.09 7.30
C ARG A 110 -3.20 -6.19 8.83
N PRO A 111 -3.21 -5.04 9.55
CA PRO A 111 -3.09 -5.04 11.00
C PRO A 111 -4.27 -5.75 11.69
N ASP A 112 -5.46 -5.74 11.09
CA ASP A 112 -6.68 -6.32 11.67
C ASP A 112 -6.72 -7.85 11.65
N ARG A 113 -5.77 -8.48 10.96
CA ARG A 113 -5.67 -9.94 10.94
C ARG A 113 -5.00 -10.46 12.19
N ARG A 114 -5.45 -11.64 12.63
CA ARG A 114 -4.79 -12.40 13.69
C ARG A 114 -3.29 -12.50 13.39
N LEU A 115 -2.50 -11.88 14.26
CA LEU A 115 -1.04 -11.88 14.13
C LEU A 115 -0.50 -13.32 14.15
N PRO A 116 0.44 -13.66 13.25
CA PRO A 116 1.12 -14.94 13.33
C PRO A 116 1.87 -15.06 14.66
N ARG A 117 1.93 -16.29 15.19
CA ARG A 117 2.71 -16.59 16.40
C ARG A 117 4.12 -16.01 16.31
N ARG A 118 4.61 -15.51 17.45
CA ARG A 118 5.94 -14.89 17.63
C ARG A 118 6.15 -13.58 16.86
N ARG A 119 5.07 -12.90 16.47
CA ARG A 119 5.09 -11.53 15.95
C ARG A 119 4.29 -10.61 16.86
N THR A 120 4.78 -9.39 17.05
CA THR A 120 4.07 -8.31 17.72
C THR A 120 4.11 -7.08 16.84
N LEU A 121 2.96 -6.45 16.66
CA LEU A 121 2.84 -5.16 15.98
C LEU A 121 2.38 -4.14 17.01
N GLU A 122 3.20 -3.13 17.24
CA GLU A 122 2.90 -2.01 18.11
C GLU A 122 2.73 -0.77 17.24
N ARG A 123 1.66 -0.02 17.47
CA ARG A 123 1.44 1.29 16.88
C ARG A 123 1.53 2.31 18.00
N ARG A 124 2.47 3.24 17.86
CA ARG A 124 2.70 4.33 18.81
C ARG A 124 1.80 5.52 18.48
N GLU A 125 1.67 6.44 19.44
CA GLU A 125 0.85 7.64 19.33
C GLU A 125 1.31 8.58 18.21
N ASP A 126 2.62 8.62 17.93
CA ASP A 126 3.24 9.38 16.84
C ASP A 126 3.04 8.78 15.44
N GLY A 127 2.25 7.70 15.33
CA GLY A 127 2.03 6.95 14.10
C GLY A 127 3.16 5.98 13.74
N THR A 128 4.22 5.89 14.55
CA THR A 128 5.30 4.92 14.36
C THR A 128 4.77 3.50 14.52
N MET A 129 5.07 2.63 13.54
CA MET A 129 4.76 1.22 13.59
C MET A 129 6.02 0.40 13.88
N VAL A 130 5.96 -0.49 14.87
CA VAL A 130 7.04 -1.39 15.23
C VAL A 130 6.57 -2.83 15.11
N LEU A 131 7.12 -3.57 14.15
CA LEU A 131 6.86 -5.00 13.96
C LEU A 131 8.08 -5.79 14.44
N THR A 132 7.90 -6.66 15.42
CA THR A 132 8.96 -7.55 15.91
C THR A 132 8.66 -8.99 15.55
N ASN A 133 9.58 -9.66 14.84
CA ASN A 133 9.56 -11.09 14.59
C ASN A 133 10.57 -11.80 15.51
N ARG A 134 10.07 -12.29 16.66
CA ARG A 134 10.88 -12.89 17.73
C ARG A 134 11.54 -14.21 17.31
N ARG A 135 11.00 -14.91 16.30
CA ARG A 135 11.59 -16.16 15.79
C ARG A 135 12.90 -15.91 15.05
N HIS A 136 12.94 -14.87 14.22
CA HIS A 136 14.09 -14.56 13.37
C HIS A 136 14.93 -13.40 13.90
N LYS A 137 14.54 -12.82 15.04
CA LYS A 137 15.18 -11.65 15.66
C LYS A 137 15.29 -10.48 14.67
N ILE A 138 14.17 -10.20 13.99
CA ILE A 138 14.04 -9.10 13.03
C ILE A 138 13.06 -8.08 13.60
N THR A 139 13.44 -6.81 13.58
CA THR A 139 12.57 -5.70 14.02
C THR A 139 12.47 -4.69 12.89
N TYR A 140 11.24 -4.35 12.51
CA TYR A 140 10.93 -3.31 11.53
C TYR A 140 10.36 -2.11 12.29
N ARG A 141 10.91 -0.93 12.06
CA ARG A 141 10.43 0.35 12.60
C ARG A 141 10.11 1.27 11.44
N LEU A 142 8.84 1.65 11.30
CA LEU A 142 8.35 2.58 10.29
C LEU A 142 7.91 3.85 11.00
N LYS A 143 8.69 4.92 10.89
CA LYS A 143 8.36 6.24 11.42
C LYS A 143 7.75 7.08 10.29
N PRO A 144 6.51 7.58 10.42
CA PRO A 144 5.92 8.44 9.40
C PRO A 144 6.84 9.63 9.10
N LEU A 145 7.04 9.90 7.82
CA LEU A 145 7.62 11.15 7.35
C LEU A 145 6.45 12.11 7.12
N LYS A 146 6.56 13.34 7.64
CA LYS A 146 5.63 14.39 7.25
C LYS A 146 5.86 14.68 5.77
N ASP A 147 4.78 14.91 5.03
CA ASP A 147 4.91 15.47 3.70
C ASP A 147 5.25 16.94 3.85
N ASP A 148 6.48 17.33 3.50
CA ASP A 148 6.94 18.72 3.45
C ASP A 148 6.31 19.50 2.26
N ALA A 149 5.10 19.12 1.83
CA ALA A 149 4.41 19.67 0.66
C ALA A 149 3.19 20.52 1.04
N ALA A 150 3.34 21.33 2.08
CA ALA A 150 2.38 22.37 2.46
C ALA A 150 3.10 23.54 3.16
N GLU A 151 4.00 24.20 2.45
CA GLU A 151 4.33 25.63 2.65
C GLU A 151 4.27 26.34 1.30
#